data_AF-A0A7X7G086-F1
#
_entry.id   AF-A0A7X7G086-F1
#
_cell.length_a   1.000
_cell.length_b   1.000
_cell.length_c   1.000
_cell.angle_alpha   90.00
_cell.angle_beta   90.00
_cell.angle_gamma   90.00
#
_symmetry.space_group_name_H-M   'P 1'
#
loop_
_entity.id
_entity.type
_entity.pdbx_description
1 polymer ?
#
loop_
_entity_poly.entity_id
_entity_poly.type
_entity_poly.pdbx_seq_one_letter_code
_entity_poly.pdbx_strand_id
1 'polypeptide(L)'
;MGIQDMCEMCHAIAKSKGFWDEKRNIGEALMLVVTELAEGMEAHRKQDDANFREELADTFIRLFDLCGGLGIDVESEIMKKCEKNKTRPYKHGKIC
;
A
#
# COMPACT_ATOMS: atom_id res chain seq x y z
N MET A 1 -9.14 -8.71 12.66
CA MET A 1 -9.18 -7.80 11.50
C MET A 1 -8.14 -8.32 10.52
N GLY A 2 -8.60 -8.85 9.39
CA GLY A 2 -7.76 -9.34 8.27
C GLY A 2 -7.40 -8.23 7.29
N ILE A 3 -6.64 -8.56 6.24
CA ILE A 3 -6.24 -7.57 5.22
C ILE A 3 -7.48 -7.07 4.46
N GLN A 4 -8.42 -7.97 4.17
CA GLN A 4 -9.69 -7.60 3.55
C GLN A 4 -10.47 -6.55 4.36
N ASP A 5 -10.57 -6.74 5.68
CA ASP A 5 -11.24 -5.78 6.57
C ASP A 5 -10.57 -4.39 6.52
N MET A 6 -9.24 -4.36 6.41
CA MET A 6 -8.47 -3.10 6.29
C MET A 6 -8.77 -2.38 4.98
N CYS A 7 -8.82 -3.10 3.86
CA CYS A 7 -9.19 -2.55 2.56
C CYS A 7 -10.59 -1.93 2.59
N GLU A 8 -11.56 -2.63 3.16
CA GLU A 8 -12.94 -2.14 3.30
C GLU A 8 -13.02 -0.90 4.19
N MET A 9 -12.34 -0.92 5.33
CA MET A 9 -12.30 0.21 6.27
C MET A 9 -11.65 1.45 5.64
N CYS A 10 -10.43 1.31 5.07
CA CYS A 10 -9.72 2.43 4.45
C CYS A 10 -10.50 3.00 3.27
N HIS A 11 -11.10 2.14 2.43
CA HIS A 11 -11.92 2.60 1.32
C HIS A 11 -13.20 3.31 1.77
N ALA A 12 -13.88 2.80 2.79
CA ALA A 12 -15.06 3.46 3.36
C ALA A 12 -14.72 4.86 3.91
N ILE A 13 -13.58 5.00 4.59
CA ILE A 13 -13.08 6.29 5.06
C ILE A 13 -12.80 7.22 3.88
N ALA A 14 -12.05 6.79 2.88
CA ALA A 14 -11.73 7.61 1.72
C ALA A 14 -12.99 8.07 0.96
N LYS A 15 -13.95 7.16 0.78
CA LYS A 15 -15.25 7.48 0.18
C LYS A 15 -16.04 8.49 1.01
N SER A 16 -16.05 8.37 2.35
CA SER A 16 -16.68 9.36 3.23
C SER A 16 -16.06 10.76 3.15
N LYS A 17 -14.84 10.87 2.62
CA LYS A 17 -14.12 12.13 2.39
C LYS A 17 -14.22 12.63 0.95
N GLY A 18 -15.00 11.96 0.09
CA GLY A 18 -15.25 12.36 -1.28
C GLY A 18 -14.16 11.99 -2.29
N PHE A 19 -13.15 11.22 -1.90
CA PHE A 19 -12.04 10.81 -2.79
C PHE A 19 -12.49 9.91 -3.96
N TRP A 20 -13.71 9.37 -3.86
CA TRP A 20 -14.33 8.45 -4.82
C TRP A 20 -15.70 8.94 -5.32
N ASP A 21 -16.03 10.23 -5.12
CA ASP A 21 -17.29 10.81 -5.62
C ASP A 21 -17.33 10.85 -7.16
N GLU A 22 -16.16 10.96 -7.77
CA GLU A 22 -15.95 10.83 -9.21
C GLU A 22 -15.09 9.60 -9.54
N LYS A 23 -14.95 9.30 -10.83
CA LYS A 23 -14.08 8.22 -11.29
C LYS A 23 -12.64 8.51 -10.87
N ARG A 24 -12.12 7.70 -9.94
CA ARG A 24 -10.75 7.79 -9.45
C ARG A 24 -9.73 7.67 -10.58
N ASN A 25 -8.79 8.61 -10.65
CA ASN A 25 -7.63 8.48 -11.52
C ASN A 25 -6.60 7.54 -10.87
N ILE A 26 -6.42 6.37 -11.47
CA ILE A 26 -5.55 5.32 -10.90
C ILE A 26 -4.07 5.74 -10.93
N GLY A 27 -3.65 6.49 -11.96
CA GLY A 27 -2.28 7.00 -12.04
C GLY A 27 -1.96 7.97 -10.90
N GLU A 28 -2.90 8.89 -10.62
CA GLU A 28 -2.78 9.82 -9.49
C GLU A 28 -2.77 9.07 -8.15
N ALA A 29 -3.70 8.11 -7.94
CA ALA A 29 -3.75 7.33 -6.72
C ALA A 29 -2.45 6.55 -6.46
N LEU A 30 -1.85 5.98 -7.50
CA LEU A 30 -0.54 5.32 -7.40
C LEU A 30 0.58 6.29 -7.05
N MET A 31 0.54 7.52 -7.59
CA MET A 31 1.55 8.54 -7.26
C MET A 31 1.41 9.07 -5.84
N LEU A 32 0.20 9.13 -5.28
CA LEU A 32 0.01 9.43 -3.86
C LEU A 32 0.71 8.39 -2.97
N VAL A 33 0.59 7.09 -3.28
CA VAL A 33 1.33 6.03 -2.55
C VAL A 33 2.84 6.24 -2.64
N VAL A 34 3.35 6.63 -3.80
CA VAL A 34 4.79 6.90 -4.00
C VAL A 34 5.25 8.11 -3.18
N THR A 35 4.41 9.13 -3.02
CA THR A 35 4.71 10.28 -2.19
C THR A 35 4.88 9.91 -0.71
N GLU A 36 3.98 9.10 -0.13
CA GLU A 36 4.11 8.66 1.28
C GLU A 36 5.45 7.88 1.48
N LEU A 37 5.86 7.05 0.50
CA LEU A 37 7.15 6.37 0.53
C LEU A 37 8.35 7.35 0.44
N ALA A 38 8.22 8.43 -0.32
CA ALA A 38 9.24 9.46 -0.43
C ALA A 38 9.35 10.26 0.88
N GLU A 39 8.23 10.54 1.55
CA GLU A 39 8.19 11.17 2.87
C GLU A 39 8.81 10.26 3.94
N GLY A 40 8.53 8.96 3.89
CA GLY A 40 9.21 7.97 4.72
C GLY A 40 10.73 7.96 4.51
N MET A 41 11.19 8.03 3.26
CA MET A 41 12.63 8.13 2.97
C MET A 41 13.25 9.42 3.55
N GLU A 42 12.54 10.53 3.47
CA GLU A 42 12.97 11.81 4.03
C GLU A 42 13.02 11.77 5.57
N ALA A 43 12.02 11.16 6.22
CA ALA A 43 12.00 10.93 7.65
C ALA A 43 13.17 10.06 8.11
N HIS A 44 13.45 8.97 7.39
CA HIS A 44 14.60 8.12 7.65
C HIS A 44 15.93 8.88 7.56
N ARG A 45 16.09 9.72 6.51
CA ARG A 45 17.27 10.58 6.33
C ARG A 45 17.47 11.56 7.49
N LYS A 46 16.39 12.04 8.08
CA LYS A 46 16.37 12.93 9.25
C LYS A 46 16.48 12.20 10.58
N GLN A 47 16.54 10.86 10.58
CA GLN A 47 16.51 10.02 11.80
C GLN A 47 15.25 10.25 12.66
N ASP A 48 14.14 10.59 12.01
CA ASP A 48 12.83 10.74 12.64
C ASP A 48 12.07 9.41 12.55
N ASP A 49 12.27 8.54 13.54
CA ASP A 49 11.64 7.21 13.57
C ASP A 49 10.12 7.29 13.76
N ALA A 50 9.62 8.31 14.44
CA ALA A 50 8.19 8.51 14.63
C ALA A 50 7.52 8.84 13.29
N ASN A 51 8.03 9.84 12.58
CA ASN A 51 7.49 10.18 11.26
C ASN A 51 7.68 9.01 10.28
N PHE A 52 8.84 8.35 10.27
CA PHE A 52 9.07 7.20 9.40
C PHE A 52 8.00 6.11 9.54
N ARG A 53 7.57 5.79 10.77
CA ARG A 53 6.50 4.81 11.02
C ARG A 53 5.14 5.30 10.54
N GLU A 54 4.85 6.59 10.71
CA GLU A 54 3.61 7.23 10.24
C GLU A 54 3.50 7.14 8.72
N GLU A 55 4.54 7.52 7.99
CA GLU A 55 4.56 7.50 6.51
C GLU A 55 4.44 6.07 5.94
N LEU A 56 5.00 5.07 6.63
CA LEU A 56 4.79 3.66 6.27
C LEU A 56 3.32 3.24 6.47
N ALA A 57 2.67 3.70 7.54
CA ALA A 57 1.26 3.42 7.77
C ALA A 57 0.40 4.10 6.70
N ASP A 58 0.70 5.35 6.34
CA ASP A 58 -0.02 6.08 5.29
C ASP A 58 0.15 5.41 3.93
N THR A 59 1.35 4.90 3.61
CA THR A 59 1.57 4.06 2.43
C THR A 59 0.59 2.88 2.37
N PHE A 60 0.43 2.15 3.49
CA PHE A 60 -0.53 1.03 3.56
C PHE A 60 -1.97 1.49 3.44
N ILE A 61 -2.36 2.59 4.10
CA ILE A 61 -3.73 3.14 4.03
C ILE A 61 -4.10 3.50 2.59
N ARG A 62 -3.19 4.16 1.85
CA ARG A 62 -3.39 4.50 0.43
C ARG A 62 -3.53 3.26 -0.44
N LEU A 63 -2.70 2.24 -0.21
CA LEU A 63 -2.80 0.96 -0.93
C LEU A 63 -4.10 0.23 -0.61
N PHE A 64 -4.51 0.20 0.66
CA PHE A 64 -5.74 -0.47 1.09
C PHE A 64 -6.99 0.22 0.56
N ASP A 65 -7.04 1.55 0.57
CA ASP A 65 -8.11 2.31 -0.11
C ASP A 65 -8.17 1.96 -1.61
N LEU A 66 -7.03 2.00 -2.29
CA LEU A 66 -6.97 1.71 -3.72
C LEU A 66 -7.42 0.28 -4.04
N CYS A 67 -6.99 -0.71 -3.27
CA CYS A 67 -7.42 -2.10 -3.40
C CYS A 67 -8.92 -2.25 -3.14
N GLY A 68 -9.44 -1.65 -2.07
CA GLY A 68 -10.86 -1.68 -1.74
C GLY A 68 -11.73 -1.03 -2.83
N GLY A 69 -11.33 0.15 -3.31
CA GLY A 69 -12.07 0.87 -4.36
C GLY A 69 -12.00 0.22 -5.75
N LEU A 70 -10.97 -0.60 -6.01
CA LEU A 70 -10.85 -1.39 -7.24
C LEU A 70 -11.43 -2.81 -7.11
N GLY A 71 -11.86 -3.23 -5.92
CA GLY A 71 -12.32 -4.61 -5.67
C GLY A 71 -11.20 -5.65 -5.83
N ILE A 72 -9.96 -5.28 -5.52
CA ILE A 72 -8.81 -6.18 -5.59
C ILE A 72 -8.70 -6.97 -4.28
N ASP A 73 -8.82 -8.29 -4.36
CA ASP A 73 -8.49 -9.21 -3.27
C ASP A 73 -6.95 -9.30 -3.11
N VAL A 74 -6.39 -8.27 -2.46
CA VAL A 74 -4.95 -8.14 -2.26
C VAL A 74 -4.39 -9.22 -1.34
N GLU A 75 -5.20 -9.74 -0.41
CA GLU A 75 -4.80 -10.84 0.47
C GLU A 75 -4.50 -12.11 -0.32
N SER A 76 -5.41 -12.51 -1.22
CA SER A 76 -5.18 -13.62 -2.14
C SER A 76 -3.98 -13.40 -3.05
N GLU A 77 -3.79 -12.18 -3.58
CA GLU A 77 -2.64 -11.86 -4.45
C GLU A 77 -1.30 -11.93 -3.70
N ILE A 78 -1.25 -11.45 -2.45
CA ILE A 78 -0.08 -11.59 -1.58
C ILE A 78 0.22 -13.07 -1.33
N MET A 79 -0.78 -13.87 -0.98
CA MET A 79 -0.60 -15.30 -0.71
C MET A 79 -0.08 -16.05 -1.94
N LYS A 80 -0.70 -15.84 -3.11
CA LYS A 80 -0.21 -16.40 -4.40
C LYS A 80 1.24 -16.02 -4.66
N LYS A 81 1.60 -14.75 -4.39
CA LYS A 81 2.96 -14.25 -4.61
C LYS A 81 3.96 -14.86 -3.64
N CYS A 82 3.60 -15.01 -2.37
CA CYS A 82 4.42 -15.63 -1.34
C CYS A 82 4.72 -17.09 -1.67
N GLU A 83 3.71 -17.88 -2.05
CA GLU A 83 3.93 -19.27 -2.46
C GLU A 83 4.85 -19.38 -3.67
N LYS A 84 4.68 -18.48 -4.66
CA LYS A 84 5.60 -18.39 -5.80
C LYS A 84 7.02 -17.97 -5.38
N ASN A 85 7.18 -17.14 -4.35
CA ASN A 85 8.50 -16.69 -3.90
C ASN A 85 9.25 -17.79 -3.13
N LYS A 86 8.55 -18.63 -2.35
CA LYS A 86 9.13 -19.77 -1.62
C LYS A 86 9.87 -20.76 -2.53
N THR A 87 9.40 -20.91 -3.78
CA THR A 87 10.00 -21.82 -4.76
C THR A 87 11.17 -21.21 -5.53
N ARG A 88 11.47 -19.92 -5.33
CA ARG A 88 12.55 -19.26 -6.07
C ARG A 88 13.91 -19.56 -5.44
N PRO A 89 14.98 -19.65 -6.26
CA PRO A 89 16.33 -19.79 -5.73
C PRO A 89 16.72 -18.56 -4.91
N TYR A 90 17.74 -18.68 -4.07
CA TYR A 90 18.26 -17.58 -3.25
C TYR A 90 18.50 -16.31 -4.08
N LYS A 91 17.98 -15.16 -3.60
CA LYS A 91 17.95 -13.86 -4.31
C LYS A 91 17.37 -13.89 -5.73
N HIS A 92 16.70 -14.98 -6.10
CA HIS A 92 16.28 -15.28 -7.47
C HIS A 92 17.45 -15.23 -8.47
N GLY A 93 18.65 -15.60 -8.02
CA GLY A 93 19.89 -15.50 -8.80
C GLY A 93 20.47 -14.08 -8.93
N LYS A 94 19.93 -13.08 -8.21
CA LYS A 94 20.51 -11.73 -8.17
C LYS A 94 21.74 -11.71 -7.25
N ILE A 95 22.77 -11.00 -7.68
CA ILE A 95 24.03 -10.86 -6.95
C ILE A 95 24.00 -9.66 -5.99
N CYS A 96 23.12 -8.68 -6.25
CA CYS A 96 22.90 -7.54 -5.36
C CYS A 96 22.16 -7.93 -4.08
#